data_AF-V4C1A8-F1
#
_entry.id   AF-V4C1A8-F1
#
_cell.length_a   1.000
_cell.length_b   1.000
_cell.length_c   1.000
_cell.angle_alpha   90.00
_cell.angle_beta   90.00
_cell.angle_gamma   90.00
#
_symmetry.space_group_name_H-M   'P 1'
#
loop_
_entity.id
_entity.type
_entity.pdbx_description
1 polymer ?
#
loop_
_entity_poly.entity_id
_entity_poly.type
_entity_poly.pdbx_seq_one_letter_code
_entity_poly.pdbx_strand_id
1 'polypeptide(L)'
;MAAGPALDCNGEADVVLAIPASRTQVPQSEFDLYEDFLIDMVNYYTVKKDRTNVGLIIYGSEPMVMNGLMPSLNKRDIFTRISLMAQRELYHFMAEGSNVVKAMDSIIKLHTDSKRKVPKIGVILTYGSDDLSGITNMAIRGAVMKAGERARAAGITMFATSPLKLTGLQSPSDKRAQPLWSKHTKGNRFFMQKIS
;
A
#
# COMPACT_ATOMS: atom_id res chain seq x y z
N MET A 1 -26.33 16.36 -5.19
CA MET A 1 -25.27 15.49 -4.66
C MET A 1 -25.17 14.30 -5.60
N ALA A 2 -24.11 14.21 -6.41
CA ALA A 2 -23.92 13.06 -7.28
C ALA A 2 -23.44 11.88 -6.41
N ALA A 3 -24.23 10.82 -6.35
CA ALA A 3 -23.78 9.55 -5.81
C ALA A 3 -22.52 9.13 -6.59
N GLY A 4 -21.41 8.88 -5.88
CA GLY A 4 -20.24 8.28 -6.49
C GLY A 4 -20.61 6.96 -7.18
N PRO A 5 -19.89 6.54 -8.23
CA PRO A 5 -20.21 5.33 -8.95
C PRO A 5 -20.33 4.16 -7.97
N ALA A 6 -21.43 3.42 -8.07
CA ALA A 6 -21.62 2.19 -7.31
C ALA A 6 -20.40 1.30 -7.50
N LEU A 7 -19.87 0.76 -6.40
CA LEU A 7 -18.87 -0.31 -6.44
C LEU A 7 -19.54 -1.50 -7.14
N ASP A 8 -19.32 -1.60 -8.44
CA ASP A 8 -19.66 -2.77 -9.22
C ASP A 8 -18.78 -3.92 -8.71
N CYS A 9 -19.33 -4.74 -7.82
CA CYS A 9 -18.66 -5.88 -7.19
C CYS A 9 -18.47 -7.05 -8.16
N ASN A 10 -18.19 -6.77 -9.44
CA ASN A 10 -17.90 -7.77 -10.47
C ASN A 10 -16.56 -8.51 -10.21
N GLY A 11 -15.83 -8.19 -9.14
CA GLY A 11 -14.57 -8.84 -8.79
C GLY A 11 -13.39 -8.41 -9.66
N GLU A 12 -13.55 -7.27 -10.33
CA GLU A 12 -12.52 -6.61 -11.14
C GLU A 12 -11.95 -5.41 -10.39
N ALA A 13 -10.63 -5.30 -10.37
CA ALA A 13 -9.92 -4.15 -9.84
C ALA A 13 -8.51 -4.09 -10.40
N ASP A 14 -7.92 -2.91 -10.41
CA ASP A 14 -6.49 -2.74 -10.44
C ASP A 14 -6.06 -2.29 -9.03
N VAL A 15 -5.22 -3.11 -8.39
CA VAL A 15 -4.74 -2.87 -7.03
C VAL A 15 -3.23 -2.68 -7.07
N VAL A 16 -2.71 -1.59 -6.52
CA VAL A 16 -1.26 -1.42 -6.35
C VAL A 16 -0.94 -1.37 -4.87
N LEU A 17 -0.04 -2.25 -4.44
CA LEU A 17 0.43 -2.35 -3.06
C LEU A 17 1.87 -1.82 -3.00
N ALA A 18 2.13 -0.86 -2.12
CA ALA A 18 3.47 -0.32 -1.87
C ALA A 18 3.89 -0.54 -0.42
N ILE A 19 5.10 -1.08 -0.19
CA ILE A 19 5.61 -1.31 1.18
C ILE A 19 6.95 -0.63 1.43
N PRO A 20 7.17 -0.09 2.63
CA PRO A 20 8.45 0.50 3.00
C PRO A 20 9.46 -0.62 3.28
N ALA A 21 10.69 -0.43 2.81
CA ALA A 21 11.76 -1.43 2.97
C ALA A 21 13.12 -0.82 3.31
N SER A 22 13.15 0.47 3.68
CA SER A 22 14.36 1.12 4.20
C SER A 22 15.04 0.25 5.26
N ARG A 23 16.29 -0.15 5.02
CA ARG A 23 17.07 -1.01 5.91
C ARG A 23 17.50 -0.29 7.18
N THR A 24 17.56 1.03 7.14
CA THR A 24 17.91 1.87 8.30
C THR A 24 16.71 2.20 9.17
N GLN A 25 15.49 2.14 8.62
CA GLN A 25 14.26 2.47 9.35
C GLN A 25 13.41 1.25 9.67
N VAL A 26 13.23 0.32 8.75
CA VAL A 26 12.30 -0.82 8.87
C VAL A 26 13.06 -2.06 9.36
N PRO A 27 12.85 -2.54 10.60
CA PRO A 27 13.44 -3.78 11.07
C PRO A 27 12.97 -4.99 10.26
N GLN A 28 13.76 -6.06 10.20
CA GLN A 28 13.37 -7.28 9.47
C GLN A 28 12.05 -7.86 9.99
N SER A 29 11.87 -7.91 11.30
CA SER A 29 10.64 -8.39 11.92
C SER A 29 9.39 -7.62 11.48
N GLU A 30 9.53 -6.33 11.14
CA GLU A 30 8.43 -5.53 10.62
C GLU A 30 8.17 -5.84 9.15
N PHE A 31 9.24 -6.02 8.37
CA PHE A 31 9.13 -6.38 6.97
C PHE A 31 8.44 -7.73 6.79
N ASP A 32 8.73 -8.71 7.65
CA ASP A 32 8.06 -10.01 7.65
C ASP A 32 6.53 -9.87 7.83
N LEU A 33 6.07 -8.87 8.59
CA LEU A 33 4.64 -8.55 8.72
C LEU A 33 4.05 -8.00 7.42
N TYR A 34 4.82 -7.22 6.67
CA TYR A 34 4.41 -6.69 5.38
C TYR A 34 4.26 -7.80 4.35
N GLU A 35 5.17 -8.77 4.34
CA GLU A 35 5.05 -9.94 3.48
C GLU A 35 3.78 -10.74 3.77
N ASP A 36 3.53 -11.06 5.03
CA ASP A 36 2.30 -11.76 5.47
C ASP A 36 1.05 -10.97 5.03
N PHE A 37 1.05 -9.64 5.22
CA PHE A 37 -0.04 -8.77 4.78
C PHE A 37 -0.25 -8.80 3.26
N LEU A 38 0.82 -8.69 2.46
CA LEU A 38 0.73 -8.74 1.01
C LEU A 38 0.20 -10.09 0.53
N ILE A 39 0.68 -11.19 1.11
CA ILE A 39 0.21 -12.55 0.80
C ILE A 39 -1.29 -12.68 1.08
N ASP A 40 -1.75 -12.24 2.25
CA ASP A 40 -3.16 -12.32 2.63
C ASP A 40 -4.06 -11.45 1.73
N MET A 41 -3.62 -10.23 1.41
CA MET A 41 -4.31 -9.35 0.46
C MET A 41 -4.44 -9.99 -0.93
N VAL A 42 -3.34 -10.51 -1.47
CA VAL A 42 -3.34 -11.17 -2.78
C VAL A 42 -4.19 -12.45 -2.75
N ASN A 43 -4.23 -13.16 -1.62
CA ASN A 43 -5.09 -14.33 -1.45
C ASN A 43 -6.58 -13.99 -1.49
N TYR A 44 -6.99 -12.83 -0.96
CA TYR A 44 -8.37 -12.37 -0.99
C TYR A 44 -8.89 -12.12 -2.41
N TYR A 45 -8.03 -11.67 -3.33
CA TYR A 45 -8.43 -11.36 -4.70
C TYR A 45 -8.43 -12.59 -5.62
N THR A 46 -9.27 -12.54 -6.66
CA THR A 46 -9.16 -13.43 -7.82
C THR A 46 -8.21 -12.80 -8.83
N VAL A 47 -6.91 -13.09 -8.73
CA VAL A 47 -5.90 -12.56 -9.66
C VAL A 47 -5.93 -13.33 -10.98
N LYS A 48 -6.46 -12.69 -12.03
CA LYS A 48 -6.55 -13.19 -13.42
C LYS A 48 -6.74 -12.01 -14.37
N LYS A 49 -6.45 -12.23 -15.67
CA LYS A 49 -6.55 -11.25 -16.77
C LYS A 49 -7.79 -10.35 -16.74
N ASP A 50 -8.97 -10.95 -16.59
CA ASP A 50 -10.27 -10.26 -16.65
C ASP A 50 -10.88 -10.07 -15.24
N ARG A 51 -10.03 -10.07 -14.21
CA ARG A 51 -10.42 -9.95 -12.80
C ARG A 51 -9.56 -8.89 -12.11
N THR A 52 -8.79 -9.27 -11.09
CA THR A 52 -7.91 -8.35 -10.38
C THR A 52 -6.50 -8.38 -10.96
N ASN A 53 -5.94 -7.21 -11.30
CA ASN A 53 -4.51 -7.04 -11.52
C ASN A 53 -3.87 -6.48 -10.25
N VAL A 54 -2.69 -6.97 -9.89
CA VAL A 54 -1.94 -6.50 -8.73
C VAL A 54 -0.59 -5.96 -9.18
N GLY A 55 -0.30 -4.70 -8.87
CA GLY A 55 1.02 -4.09 -8.95
C GLY A 55 1.70 -4.09 -7.58
N LEU A 56 3.01 -4.28 -7.57
CA LEU A 56 3.81 -4.27 -6.34
C LEU A 56 4.93 -3.23 -6.45
N ILE A 57 5.06 -2.43 -5.40
CA ILE A 57 6.13 -1.44 -5.23
C ILE A 57 6.82 -1.71 -3.90
N ILE A 58 8.14 -1.71 -3.90
CA ILE A 58 8.96 -1.62 -2.69
C ILE A 58 9.58 -0.22 -2.65
N TYR A 59 9.65 0.44 -1.49
CA TYR A 59 10.22 1.79 -1.44
C TYR A 59 11.15 2.03 -0.24
N GLY A 60 12.23 2.75 -0.53
CA GLY A 60 13.12 3.39 0.43
C GLY A 60 13.18 4.87 0.07
N SER A 61 14.36 5.40 -0.25
CA SER A 61 14.50 6.80 -0.65
C SER A 61 13.94 7.06 -2.06
N GLU A 62 13.92 6.00 -2.87
CA GLU A 62 13.21 5.91 -4.15
C GLU A 62 12.27 4.67 -4.16
N PRO A 63 11.15 4.74 -4.89
CA PRO A 63 10.31 3.58 -5.15
C PRO A 63 10.89 2.72 -6.27
N MET A 64 10.74 1.41 -6.14
CA MET A 64 11.05 0.42 -7.17
C MET A 64 9.80 -0.40 -7.48
N VAL A 65 9.41 -0.43 -8.76
CA VAL A 65 8.29 -1.24 -9.23
C VAL A 65 8.76 -2.69 -9.40
N MET A 66 8.29 -3.58 -8.54
CA MET A 66 8.56 -5.02 -8.62
C MET A 66 7.74 -5.65 -9.75
N ASN A 67 6.51 -5.18 -9.93
CA ASN A 67 5.73 -5.41 -11.14
C ASN A 67 4.62 -4.36 -11.29
N GLY A 68 4.28 -4.03 -12.54
CA GLY A 68 3.11 -3.21 -12.86
C GLY A 68 1.80 -3.99 -12.86
N LEU A 69 0.71 -3.30 -13.25
CA LEU A 69 -0.62 -3.88 -13.44
C LEU A 69 -0.67 -4.69 -14.75
N MET A 70 -0.22 -5.95 -14.70
CA MET A 70 -0.12 -6.80 -15.88
C MET A 70 -1.19 -7.92 -15.87
N PRO A 71 -2.04 -8.03 -16.91
CA PRO A 71 -3.07 -9.06 -16.97
C PRO A 71 -2.57 -10.51 -17.10
N SER A 72 -1.30 -10.71 -17.48
CA SER A 72 -0.69 -12.03 -17.65
C SER A 72 -0.29 -12.70 -16.33
N LEU A 73 -0.33 -11.97 -15.22
CA LEU A 73 0.17 -12.45 -13.94
C LEU A 73 -0.87 -13.29 -13.21
N ASN A 74 -0.39 -14.34 -12.56
CA ASN A 74 -1.17 -15.12 -11.62
C ASN A 74 -0.64 -14.95 -10.19
N LYS A 75 -1.34 -15.53 -9.20
CA LYS A 75 -0.95 -15.45 -7.78
C LYS A 75 0.47 -15.96 -7.51
N ARG A 76 0.90 -17.05 -8.19
CA ARG A 76 2.24 -17.61 -8.01
C ARG A 76 3.30 -16.60 -8.42
N ASP A 77 3.13 -15.93 -9.55
CA ASP A 77 4.09 -14.92 -10.02
C ASP A 77 4.19 -13.75 -9.05
N ILE A 78 3.04 -13.32 -8.48
CA ILE A 78 2.99 -12.27 -7.46
C ILE A 78 3.71 -12.73 -6.18
N PHE A 79 3.46 -13.95 -5.70
CA PHE A 79 4.13 -14.49 -4.52
C PHE A 79 5.64 -14.59 -4.71
N THR A 80 6.11 -15.01 -5.89
CA THR A 80 7.54 -14.99 -6.21
C THR A 80 8.13 -13.59 -6.08
N ARG A 81 7.39 -12.54 -6.49
CA ARG A 81 7.87 -11.16 -6.38
C ARG A 81 7.87 -10.66 -4.95
N ILE A 82 6.87 -11.03 -4.16
CA ILE A 82 6.87 -10.75 -2.72
C ILE A 82 8.12 -11.38 -2.08
N SER A 83 8.43 -12.64 -2.37
CA SER A 83 9.66 -13.27 -1.86
C SER A 83 10.96 -12.62 -2.35
N LEU A 84 10.97 -11.99 -3.53
CA LEU A 84 12.12 -11.21 -4.00
C LEU A 84 12.24 -9.87 -3.25
N MET A 85 11.12 -9.27 -2.84
CA MET A 85 11.14 -8.04 -2.03
C MET A 85 11.84 -8.24 -0.67
N ALA A 86 11.80 -9.47 -0.13
CA ALA A 86 12.54 -9.89 1.07
C ALA A 86 14.04 -9.60 0.98
N GLN A 87 14.61 -9.70 -0.22
CA GLN A 87 16.03 -9.54 -0.51
C GLN A 87 16.40 -8.06 -0.68
N ARG A 88 15.92 -7.23 0.24
CA ARG A 88 16.00 -5.77 0.16
C ARG A 88 17.43 -5.21 0.21
N GLU A 89 18.39 -6.02 0.64
CA GLU A 89 19.83 -5.75 0.53
C GLU A 89 20.32 -5.64 -0.92
N LEU A 90 19.63 -6.26 -1.88
CA LEU A 90 19.98 -6.19 -3.30
C LEU A 90 19.57 -4.85 -3.95
N TYR A 91 18.77 -4.03 -3.26
CA TYR A 91 18.22 -2.79 -3.79
C TYR A 91 18.87 -1.58 -3.11
N HIS A 92 19.74 -0.87 -3.82
CA HIS A 92 20.52 0.24 -3.27
C HIS A 92 19.66 1.38 -2.68
N PHE A 93 18.51 1.70 -3.28
CA PHE A 93 17.56 2.70 -2.76
C PHE A 93 16.91 2.32 -1.42
N MET A 94 17.05 1.07 -0.98
CA MET A 94 16.61 0.62 0.35
C MET A 94 17.69 0.83 1.42
N ALA A 95 18.87 1.35 1.06
CA ALA A 95 19.95 1.65 2.02
C ALA A 95 19.63 2.85 2.92
N GLU A 96 18.75 3.75 2.48
CA GLU A 96 18.50 5.04 3.10
C GLU A 96 17.07 5.13 3.65
N GLY A 97 16.67 6.30 4.16
CA GLY A 97 15.32 6.54 4.70
C GLY A 97 14.20 6.38 3.65
N SER A 98 12.95 6.50 4.08
CA SER A 98 11.77 6.23 3.27
C SER A 98 11.15 7.50 2.69
N ASN A 99 10.58 7.41 1.48
CA ASN A 99 9.87 8.53 0.83
C ASN A 99 8.47 8.11 0.38
N VAL A 100 7.53 8.18 1.32
CA VAL A 100 6.11 7.85 1.08
C VAL A 100 5.47 8.62 -0.08
N VAL A 101 5.83 9.90 -0.28
CA VAL A 101 5.22 10.73 -1.34
C VAL A 101 5.63 10.23 -2.73
N LYS A 102 6.91 9.90 -2.93
CA LYS A 102 7.37 9.32 -4.19
C LYS A 102 6.75 7.94 -4.46
N ALA A 103 6.57 7.15 -3.41
CA ALA A 103 5.86 5.88 -3.53
C ALA A 103 4.39 6.08 -3.95
N MET A 104 3.68 7.07 -3.38
CA MET A 104 2.34 7.45 -3.82
C MET A 104 2.31 7.91 -5.27
N ASP A 105 3.30 8.68 -5.72
CA ASP A 105 3.38 9.12 -7.13
C ASP A 105 3.61 7.93 -8.08
N SER A 106 4.37 6.92 -7.66
CA SER A 106 4.51 5.66 -8.41
C SER A 106 3.23 4.83 -8.44
N ILE A 107 2.47 4.78 -7.35
CA ILE A 107 1.12 4.18 -7.33
C ILE A 107 0.21 4.90 -8.34
N ILE A 108 0.19 6.24 -8.32
CA ILE A 108 -0.62 7.05 -9.24
C ILE A 108 -0.24 6.72 -10.68
N LYS A 109 1.06 6.74 -10.98
CA LYS A 109 1.59 6.46 -12.32
C LYS A 109 1.15 5.09 -12.84
N LEU A 110 1.30 4.02 -12.05
CA LEU A 110 0.88 2.68 -12.47
C LEU A 110 -0.61 2.62 -12.80
N HIS A 111 -1.46 3.29 -12.03
CA HIS A 111 -2.90 3.32 -12.30
C HIS A 111 -3.25 4.16 -13.53
N THR A 112 -2.61 5.32 -13.73
CA THR A 112 -2.85 6.18 -14.89
C THR A 112 -2.34 5.56 -16.19
N ASP A 113 -1.29 4.76 -16.12
CA ASP A 113 -0.77 4.01 -17.27
C ASP A 113 -1.69 2.83 -17.65
N SER A 114 -2.53 2.35 -16.72
CA SER A 114 -3.52 1.29 -16.99
C SER A 114 -4.77 1.83 -17.68
N LYS A 115 -5.04 1.33 -18.90
CA LYS A 115 -6.22 1.68 -19.71
C LYS A 115 -7.52 1.01 -19.25
N ARG A 116 -7.48 0.09 -18.27
CA ARG A 116 -8.68 -0.61 -17.78
C ARG A 116 -9.61 0.35 -17.07
N LYS A 117 -10.91 0.29 -17.39
CA LYS A 117 -11.97 1.08 -16.74
C LYS A 117 -12.59 0.32 -15.56
N VAL A 118 -11.74 -0.05 -14.60
CA VAL A 118 -12.10 -0.81 -13.38
C VAL A 118 -11.76 0.00 -12.14
N PRO A 119 -12.30 -0.33 -10.95
CA PRO A 119 -11.89 0.28 -9.69
C PRO A 119 -10.37 0.31 -9.53
N LYS A 120 -9.82 1.48 -9.17
CA LYS A 120 -8.39 1.74 -8.99
C LYS A 120 -8.11 1.89 -7.50
N ILE A 121 -7.30 1.01 -6.94
CA ILE A 121 -7.07 0.93 -5.49
C ILE A 121 -5.57 1.00 -5.20
N GLY A 122 -5.14 2.04 -4.49
CA GLY A 122 -3.79 2.14 -3.96
C GLY A 122 -3.77 1.78 -2.48
N VAL A 123 -2.86 0.90 -2.06
CA VAL A 123 -2.60 0.65 -0.65
C VAL A 123 -1.12 0.89 -0.38
N ILE A 124 -0.81 1.83 0.49
CA ILE A 124 0.55 2.14 0.91
C ILE A 124 0.74 1.77 2.37
N LEU A 125 1.72 0.92 2.64
CA LEU A 125 2.17 0.64 4.00
C LEU A 125 3.14 1.75 4.42
N THR A 126 3.15 2.09 5.69
CA THR A 126 4.02 3.12 6.27
C THR A 126 4.69 2.61 7.53
N TYR A 127 5.88 3.14 7.84
CA TYR A 127 6.63 2.81 9.06
C TYR A 127 7.31 4.04 9.65
N GLY A 128 7.38 4.10 10.98
CA GLY A 128 8.21 5.07 11.69
C GLY A 128 7.86 6.51 11.34
N SER A 129 8.84 7.28 10.83
CA SER A 129 8.66 8.70 10.47
C SER A 129 7.63 8.94 9.36
N ASP A 130 7.30 7.91 8.60
CA ASP A 130 6.29 7.96 7.53
C ASP A 130 4.91 7.53 8.04
N ASP A 131 4.80 7.07 9.30
CA ASP A 131 3.52 6.66 9.89
C ASP A 131 2.60 7.87 10.06
N LEU A 132 1.56 7.92 9.21
CA LEU A 132 0.61 9.02 9.12
C LEU A 132 -0.16 9.27 10.43
N SER A 133 -0.21 8.28 11.32
CA SER A 133 -0.83 8.39 12.64
C SER A 133 0.00 9.23 13.62
N GLY A 134 1.31 9.34 13.40
CA GLY A 134 2.27 10.01 14.26
C GLY A 134 2.99 11.22 13.65
N ILE A 135 2.68 11.61 12.40
CA ILE A 135 3.34 12.75 11.74
C ILE A 135 3.04 14.06 12.49
N THR A 136 3.98 14.49 13.32
CA THR A 136 4.04 15.83 13.92
C THR A 136 4.63 16.86 12.95
N ASN A 137 5.32 16.41 11.88
CA ASN A 137 5.88 17.27 10.85
C ASN A 137 4.80 17.71 9.84
N MET A 138 4.26 18.92 10.04
CA MET A 138 3.21 19.47 9.18
C MET A 138 3.57 19.53 7.70
N ALA A 139 4.85 19.66 7.34
CA ALA A 139 5.28 19.69 5.95
C ALA A 139 5.11 18.32 5.26
N ILE A 140 5.52 17.23 5.94
CA ILE A 140 5.34 15.87 5.44
C ILE A 140 3.85 15.54 5.35
N ARG A 141 3.07 15.87 6.39
CA ARG A 141 1.62 15.70 6.38
C ARG A 141 0.98 16.43 5.21
N GLY A 142 1.35 17.69 4.97
CA GLY A 142 0.86 18.47 3.84
C GLY A 142 1.22 17.85 2.48
N ALA A 143 2.42 17.31 2.33
CA ALA A 143 2.86 16.65 1.11
C ALA A 143 2.07 15.35 0.83
N VAL A 144 1.84 14.52 1.86
CA VAL A 144 1.02 13.31 1.76
C VAL A 144 -0.43 13.65 1.40
N MET A 145 -1.02 14.67 2.04
CA MET A 145 -2.38 15.10 1.73
C MET A 145 -2.51 15.58 0.27
N LYS A 146 -1.54 16.36 -0.22
CA LYS A 146 -1.49 16.77 -1.64
C LYS A 146 -1.34 15.57 -2.59
N ALA A 147 -0.57 14.55 -2.21
CA ALA A 147 -0.47 13.32 -2.99
C ALA A 147 -1.80 12.53 -3.00
N GLY A 148 -2.50 12.49 -1.86
CA GLY A 148 -3.85 11.93 -1.75
C GLY A 148 -4.86 12.67 -2.65
N GLU A 149 -4.79 14.00 -2.71
CA GLU A 149 -5.59 14.81 -3.63
C GLU A 149 -5.30 14.49 -5.10
N ARG A 150 -4.02 14.35 -5.49
CA ARG A 150 -3.65 13.92 -6.85
C ARG A 150 -4.24 12.56 -7.19
N ALA A 151 -4.18 11.61 -6.27
CA ALA A 151 -4.75 10.28 -6.47
C ALA A 151 -6.27 10.30 -6.61
N ARG A 152 -6.96 11.10 -5.77
CA ARG A 152 -8.41 11.30 -5.89
C ARG A 152 -8.77 11.89 -7.25
N ALA A 153 -8.04 12.90 -7.70
CA ALA A 153 -8.24 13.52 -9.02
C ALA A 153 -8.00 12.52 -10.16
N ALA A 154 -7.10 11.55 -9.97
CA ALA A 154 -6.86 10.45 -10.89
C ALA A 154 -7.88 9.29 -10.79
N GLY A 155 -8.92 9.40 -9.95
CA GLY A 155 -9.94 8.37 -9.76
C GLY A 155 -9.47 7.16 -8.93
N ILE A 156 -8.40 7.32 -8.14
CA ILE A 156 -7.81 6.27 -7.31
C ILE A 156 -8.34 6.40 -5.89
N THR A 157 -8.85 5.30 -5.34
CA THR A 157 -9.12 5.19 -3.90
C THR A 157 -7.84 4.70 -3.21
N MET A 158 -7.24 5.54 -2.37
CA MET A 158 -5.97 5.26 -1.73
C MET A 158 -6.13 5.11 -0.23
N PHE A 159 -5.50 4.07 0.29
CA PHE A 159 -5.45 3.75 1.71
C PHE A 159 -4.00 3.76 2.18
N ALA A 160 -3.74 4.35 3.33
CA ALA A 160 -2.51 4.15 4.07
C ALA A 160 -2.74 3.12 5.17
N THR A 161 -1.75 2.28 5.44
CA THR A 161 -1.81 1.29 6.52
C THR A 161 -0.48 1.14 7.24
N SER A 162 -0.53 0.77 8.52
CA SER A 162 0.66 0.46 9.33
C SER A 162 0.33 -0.68 10.31
N PRO A 163 1.32 -1.50 10.72
CA PRO A 163 1.11 -2.50 11.76
C PRO A 163 0.80 -1.82 13.09
N LEU A 164 -0.21 -2.35 13.78
CA LEU A 164 -0.56 -1.92 15.12
C LEU A 164 0.45 -2.55 16.09
N LYS A 165 1.36 -1.76 16.67
CA LYS A 165 2.17 -2.22 17.80
C LYS A 165 1.24 -2.46 18.99
N LEU A 166 0.96 -3.74 19.27
CA LEU A 166 0.05 -4.15 20.37
C LEU A 166 0.62 -3.85 21.76
N THR A 167 1.90 -3.50 21.87
CA THR A 167 2.56 -3.15 23.11
C THR A 167 2.52 -1.63 23.34
N GLY A 168 1.43 -1.16 23.97
CA GLY A 168 1.46 0.11 24.74
C GLY A 168 0.94 1.39 24.07
N LEU A 169 0.31 1.36 22.89
CA LEU A 169 -0.34 2.54 22.31
C LEU A 169 -1.87 2.44 22.40
N GLN A 170 -2.46 3.44 23.05
CA GLN A 170 -3.89 3.70 23.08
C GLN A 170 -4.43 3.80 21.65
N SER A 171 -5.63 3.25 21.45
CA SER A 171 -6.51 3.53 20.31
C SER A 171 -6.32 4.97 19.83
N PRO A 172 -6.23 5.21 18.50
CA PRO A 172 -6.29 6.57 17.97
C PRO A 172 -7.48 7.30 18.62
N SER A 173 -7.24 8.51 19.13
CA SER A 173 -8.28 9.38 19.69
C SER A 173 -9.25 9.90 18.61
N ASP A 174 -8.92 9.69 17.34
CA ASP A 174 -9.77 10.01 16.20
C ASP A 174 -10.79 8.89 15.94
N LYS A 175 -12.06 9.16 16.21
CA LYS A 175 -13.18 8.23 15.95
C LYS A 175 -13.36 7.86 14.46
N ARG A 176 -12.66 8.55 13.54
CA ARG A 176 -12.61 8.23 12.10
C ARG A 176 -11.54 7.20 11.76
N ALA A 177 -10.60 6.96 12.67
CA ALA A 177 -9.60 5.91 12.58
C ALA A 177 -10.20 4.61 13.13
N GLN A 178 -11.19 4.05 12.44
CA GLN A 178 -11.68 2.71 12.74
C GLN A 178 -10.83 1.68 11.99
N PRO A 179 -10.49 0.53 12.60
CA PRO A 179 -9.84 -0.57 11.88
C PRO A 179 -10.79 -1.07 10.78
N LEU A 180 -10.52 -0.69 9.54
CA LEU A 180 -11.30 -1.13 8.38
C LEU A 180 -11.07 -2.62 8.06
N TRP A 181 -10.04 -3.23 8.65
CA TRP A 181 -9.73 -4.65 8.52
C TRP A 181 -9.19 -5.21 9.84
N SER A 182 -9.99 -6.05 10.51
CA SER A 182 -9.56 -6.85 11.65
C SER A 182 -9.73 -8.34 11.33
N LYS A 183 -8.91 -8.88 10.44
CA LYS A 183 -8.66 -10.32 10.43
C LYS A 183 -7.33 -10.59 11.12
N HIS A 184 -7.35 -11.59 12.00
CA HIS A 184 -6.17 -12.13 12.65
C HIS A 184 -5.22 -12.68 11.58
N THR A 185 -4.26 -11.88 11.12
CA THR A 185 -3.13 -12.37 10.36
C THR A 185 -2.13 -12.91 11.38
N LYS A 186 -2.27 -14.19 11.77
CA LYS A 186 -1.49 -14.81 12.86
C LYS A 186 -1.41 -13.97 14.16
N GLY A 187 -2.46 -13.18 14.47
CA GLY A 187 -2.50 -12.30 15.64
C GLY A 187 -2.07 -10.83 15.41
N ASN A 188 -1.58 -10.47 14.22
CA ASN A 188 -1.18 -9.11 13.89
C ASN A 188 -2.40 -8.28 13.43
N ARG A 189 -2.46 -7.01 13.84
CA ARG A 189 -3.51 -6.07 13.43
C ARG A 189 -2.89 -4.95 12.61
N PHE A 190 -3.58 -4.53 11.56
CA PHE A 190 -3.19 -3.37 10.74
C PHE A 190 -4.24 -2.28 10.89
N PHE A 191 -3.79 -1.04 11.00
CA PHE A 191 -4.67 0.11 10.95
C PHE A 191 -4.70 0.66 9.52
N MET A 192 -5.88 0.82 8.93
CA MET A 192 -6.02 1.32 7.56
C MET A 192 -6.88 2.59 7.54
N GLN A 193 -6.38 3.63 6.88
CA GLN A 193 -7.04 4.92 6.72
C GLN A 193 -7.17 5.28 5.24
N LYS A 194 -8.36 5.66 4.82
CA LYS A 194 -8.59 6.24 3.48
C LYS A 194 -7.98 7.65 3.43
N ILE A 195 -7.10 7.90 2.47
CA ILE A 195 -6.39 9.18 2.29
C ILE A 195 -6.74 9.90 0.97
N SER A 196 -7.37 9.21 0.02
CA SER A 196 -7.97 9.83 -1.18
C SER A 196 -9.46 9.52 -1.28
#